data_AF-A0A6A6E669-F1
#
_entry.id   AF-A0A6A6E669-F1
#
_cell.length_a   1.000
_cell.length_b   1.000
_cell.length_c   1.000
_cell.angle_alpha   90.00
_cell.angle_beta   90.00
_cell.angle_gamma   90.00
#
_symmetry.space_group_name_H-M   'P 1'
#
loop_
_entity.id
_entity.type
_entity.pdbx_description
1 polymer ?
#
loop_
_entity_poly.entity_id
_entity_poly.type
_entity_poly.pdbx_seq_one_letter_code
_entity_poly.pdbx_strand_id
1 'polypeptide(L)' 'EEIYFISFINFLKAYNAALIPSYNYSFLINLIKRFFKLTHLITLVSINTIIRLIKCLIAINPLLIKLVLLILTVKS' A
#
# COMPACT_ATOMS: atom_id res chain seq x y z
N GLU A 1 -8.76 -6.99 -2.22
CA GLU A 1 -7.46 -6.56 -1.64
C GLU A 1 -6.38 -7.64 -1.72
N GLU A 2 -6.68 -8.90 -1.40
CA GLU A 2 -5.70 -10.00 -1.41
C GLU A 2 -4.99 -10.25 -2.75
N ILE A 3 -5.70 -10.13 -3.88
CA ILE A 3 -5.12 -10.32 -5.24
C ILE A 3 -4.01 -9.30 -5.52
N TYR A 4 -4.18 -8.06 -5.05
CA TYR A 4 -3.17 -7.01 -5.19
C TYR A 4 -1.98 -7.24 -4.28
N PHE A 5 -2.22 -7.76 -3.08
CA PHE A 5 -1.15 -8.14 -2.16
C PHE A 5 -0.28 -9.27 -2.73
N ILE A 6 -0.89 -10.31 -3.29
CA ILE A 6 -0.18 -11.41 -3.96
C ILE A 6 0.61 -10.88 -5.17
N SER A 7 0.01 -10.02 -5.99
CA SER A 7 0.67 -9.42 -7.15
C SER A 7 1.88 -8.56 -6.73
N PHE A 8 1.76 -7.82 -5.64
CA PHE A 8 2.86 -7.02 -5.08
C PHE A 8 3.97 -7.90 -4.49
N ILE A 9 3.64 -9.00 -3.81
CA ILE A 9 4.63 -9.98 -3.34
C ILE A 9 5.37 -10.59 -4.52
N ASN A 10 4.67 -11.01 -5.57
CA ASN A 10 5.28 -11.58 -6.77
C ASN A 10 6.20 -10.57 -7.46
N PHE A 11 5.79 -9.30 -7.52
CA PHE A 11 6.62 -8.20 -7.99
C PHE A 11 7.89 -8.06 -7.14
N LEU A 12 7.80 -7.97 -5.81
CA LEU A 12 8.97 -7.85 -4.94
C LEU A 12 9.91 -9.05 -5.06
N LYS A 13 9.37 -10.27 -5.15
CA LYS A 13 10.16 -11.49 -5.40
C LYS A 13 10.89 -11.45 -6.74
N ALA A 14 10.27 -10.94 -7.81
CA ALA A 14 10.92 -10.81 -9.11
C ALA A 14 12.14 -9.86 -9.09
N TYR A 15 12.20 -8.93 -8.14
CA TYR A 15 13.33 -8.01 -7.93
C TYR A 15 14.25 -8.45 -6.78
N ASN A 16 14.11 -9.66 -6.25
CA ASN A 16 14.82 -10.15 -5.06
C ASN A 16 14.75 -9.19 -3.85
N ALA A 17 13.64 -8.44 -3.74
CA ALA A 17 13.44 -7.50 -2.65
C ALA A 17 12.98 -8.23 -1.38
N ALA A 18 13.45 -7.77 -0.22
CA ALA A 18 13.06 -8.33 1.06
C ALA A 18 11.56 -8.09 1.33
N LEU A 19 10.86 -9.15 1.73
CA LEU A 19 9.46 -9.07 2.17
C LEU A 19 9.44 -8.71 3.65
N ILE A 20 8.78 -7.61 3.99
CA ILE A 20 8.54 -7.25 5.40
C ILE A 20 7.39 -8.14 5.90
N PRO A 21 7.56 -8.87 7.02
CA PRO A 21 6.50 -9.71 7.57
C PRO A 21 5.29 -8.87 8.00
N SER A 22 4.10 -9.47 7.90
CA SER A 22 2.88 -8.84 8.39
C SER A 22 2.92 -8.72 9.91
N TYR A 23 2.70 -7.52 10.43
CA TYR A 23 2.53 -7.29 11.86
C TYR A 23 1.05 -7.22 12.20
N ASN A 24 0.67 -7.92 13.27
CA ASN A 24 -0.69 -7.87 13.80
C ASN A 24 -0.86 -6.60 14.65
N TYR A 25 -1.23 -5.50 13.98
CA TYR A 25 -1.58 -4.26 14.67
C TYR A 25 -3.01 -4.36 15.22
N SER A 26 -3.17 -4.08 16.51
CA SER A 26 -4.46 -3.91 17.16
C SER A 26 -4.64 -2.47 17.61
N PHE A 27 -5.82 -1.90 17.39
CA PHE A 27 -6.15 -0.54 17.79
C PHE A 27 -7.34 -0.58 18.74
N LEU A 28 -7.21 0.02 19.92
CA LEU A 28 -8.32 0.16 20.86
C LEU A 28 -9.28 1.24 20.35
N ILE A 29 -10.44 0.81 19.83
CA ILE A 29 -11.47 1.72 19.29
C ILE A 29 -12.69 1.65 20.18
N ASN A 30 -12.90 2.69 20.98
CA ASN A 30 -14.02 2.79 21.92
C ASN A 30 -15.13 3.76 21.45
N LEU A 31 -14.94 4.43 20.32
CA LEU A 31 -15.89 5.39 19.75
C LEU A 31 -15.88 5.32 18.23
N ILE A 32 -17.07 5.36 17.60
CA ILE A 32 -17.21 5.39 16.13
C ILE A 32 -16.45 6.57 15.52
N LYS A 33 -16.42 7.74 16.19
CA LYS A 33 -15.62 8.89 15.73
C LYS A 33 -14.12 8.59 15.67
N ARG A 34 -13.59 7.76 16.59
CA ARG A 34 -12.20 7.32 16.57
C ARG A 34 -11.94 6.29 15.47
N PHE A 35 -12.92 5.43 15.16
CA PHE A 35 -12.86 4.53 14.01
C PHE A 35 -12.66 5.32 12.70
N PHE A 36 -13.54 6.28 12.40
CA PHE A 36 -13.44 7.08 11.17
C PHE A 36 -12.14 7.90 11.07
N LYS A 37 -11.65 8.43 12.21
CA LYS A 37 -10.35 9.12 12.23
C LYS A 37 -9.19 8.17 11.94
N LEU A 38 -9.23 6.97 12.53
CA LEU A 38 -8.19 5.95 12.32
C LEU A 38 -8.18 5.48 10.87
N THR A 39 -9.34 5.16 10.30
CA THR A 39 -9.45 4.73 8.90
C THR A 39 -8.96 5.83 7.96
N HIS A 40 -9.37 7.08 8.18
CA HIS A 40 -8.86 8.22 7.42
C HIS A 40 -7.33 8.36 7.49
N LEU A 41 -6.75 8.21 8.68
CA LEU A 41 -5.29 8.24 8.87
C LEU A 41 -4.58 7.11 8.12
N ILE A 42 -5.08 5.88 8.24
CA ILE A 42 -4.52 4.70 7.56
C ILE A 42 -4.60 4.87 6.04
N THR A 43 -5.72 5.38 5.54
CA THR A 43 -5.92 5.66 4.11
C THR A 43 -4.95 6.74 3.63
N LEU A 44 -4.80 7.85 4.37
CA LEU A 44 -3.89 8.94 4.02
C LEU A 44 -2.43 8.47 3.98
N VAL A 45 -1.98 7.73 5.00
CA VAL A 45 -0.63 7.15 5.05
C VAL A 45 -0.42 6.17 3.90
N SER A 46 -1.40 5.32 3.62
CA SER A 46 -1.37 4.40 2.48
C SER A 46 -1.19 5.14 1.16
N ILE A 47 -2.00 6.17 0.89
CA ILE A 47 -1.92 6.95 -0.35
C ILE A 47 -0.54 7.61 -0.47
N ASN A 48 -0.04 8.24 0.58
CA ASN A 48 1.27 8.89 0.58
C ASN A 48 2.42 7.91 0.31
N THR A 49 2.37 6.72 0.93
CA THR A 49 3.39 5.68 0.69
C THR A 49 3.36 5.17 -0.75
N ILE A 50 2.17 4.96 -1.33
CA ILE A 50 2.01 4.56 -2.73
C ILE A 50 2.52 5.65 -3.67
N ILE A 51 2.19 6.92 -3.45
CA ILE A 51 2.71 8.05 -4.26
C ILE A 51 4.24 8.09 -4.22
N ARG A 52 4.84 7.90 -3.04
CA ARG A 52 6.30 7.86 -2.89
C ARG A 52 6.89 6.68 -3.66
N LEU A 53 6.27 5.50 -3.58
CA LEU A 53 6.66 4.32 -4.35
C LEU A 53 6.60 4.59 -5.86
N ILE A 54 5.52 5.23 -6.36
CA ILE A 54 5.39 5.62 -7.77
C ILE A 54 6.54 6.54 -8.19
N LYS A 55 6.86 7.58 -7.40
CA LYS A 55 7.98 8.48 -7.70
C LYS A 55 9.31 7.74 -7.81
N CYS A 56 9.59 6.80 -6.91
CA CYS A 56 10.78 5.98 -6.97
C CYS A 56 10.78 5.04 -8.19
N LEU A 57 9.63 4.43 -8.51
CA LEU A 57 9.50 3.52 -9.66
C LEU A 57 9.60 4.24 -11.00
N ILE A 58 9.04 5.46 -11.14
CA ILE A 58 9.20 6.30 -12.34
C ILE A 58 10.68 6.49 -12.68
N ALA A 59 11.51 6.71 -11.65
CA ALA A 59 12.95 6.94 -11.83
C ALA A 59 13.72 5.67 -12.25
N ILE A 60 13.18 4.48 -11.97
CA ILE A 60 13.86 3.20 -12.22
C ILE A 60 13.32 2.53 -13.50
N ASN A 61 12.00 2.40 -13.62
CA ASN A 61 11.33 1.81 -14.77
C ASN A 61 9.87 2.30 -14.89
N PRO A 62 9.54 3.14 -15.87
CA PRO A 62 8.21 3.72 -16.02
C PRO A 62 7.11 2.72 -16.36
N LEU A 63 7.43 1.50 -16.83
CA LEU A 63 6.43 0.46 -17.10
C LEU A 63 5.83 -0.12 -15.81
N LEU A 64 6.52 0.00 -14.67
CA LEU A 64 6.06 -0.48 -13.36
C LEU A 64 4.99 0.39 -12.73
N ILE A 65 4.82 1.63 -13.21
CA ILE A 65 3.83 2.58 -12.70
C ILE A 65 2.42 2.03 -12.87
N LYS A 66 2.15 1.31 -13.97
CA LYS A 66 0.80 0.78 -14.28
C LYS A 66 0.29 -0.18 -13.21
N LEU A 67 1.18 -0.98 -12.62
CA LEU A 67 0.86 -1.94 -11.56
C LEU A 67 0.56 -1.24 -10.23
N VAL A 68 1.29 -0.15 -9.93
CA VAL A 68 1.11 0.62 -8.68
C VAL A 68 -0.07 1.60 -8.76
N LEU A 69 -0.34 2.18 -9.93
CA LEU A 69 -1.55 2.98 -10.18
C LEU A 69 -2.83 2.17 -9.96
N LEU A 70 -2.82 0.89 -10.35
CA LEU A 70 -3.97 0.00 -10.21
C LEU A 70 -4.32 -0.27 -8.73
N ILE A 71 -3.32 -0.26 -7.84
CA ILE A 71 -3.50 -0.35 -6.38
C ILE A 71 -4.13 0.95 -5.84
N LEU A 72 -3.78 2.10 -6.42
CA LEU A 72 -4.26 3.43 -6.02
C LEU A 72 -5.74 3.65 -6.39
N THR A 73 -6.15 3.25 -7.60
CA THR A 73 -7.54 3.39 -8.08
C THR A 73 -8.57 2.52 -7.35
N VAL A 74 -8.12 1.50 -6.62
CA VAL A 74 -9.02 0.61 -5.85
C VAL A 74 -9.21 1.11 -4.40
N LYS A 75 -8.27 1.91 -3.90
CA LYS A 75 -8.31 2.47 -2.53
C LYS A 75 -9.05 3.81 -2.43
N SER A 76 -9.38 4.43 -3.56
CA SER A 76 -10.12 5.70 -3.69
C SER A 76 -11.62 5.49 -3.75
#